data_AF-A0A848YJB2-F1
#
_entry.id   AF-A0A848YJB2-F1
#
_cell.length_a   1.000
_cell.length_b   1.000
_cell.length_c   1.000
_cell.angle_alpha   90.00
_cell.angle_beta   90.00
_cell.angle_gamma   90.00
#
_symmetry.space_group_name_H-M   'P 1'
#
loop_
_entity.id
_entity.type
_entity.pdbx_description
1 polymer ?
#
loop_
_entity_poly.entity_id
_entity_poly.type
_entity_poly.pdbx_seq_one_letter_code
_entity_poly.pdbx_strand_id
1 'polypeptide(L)'
;MIRSDLQMGPRQRHSRRQINREHSPLFAALILYGSIILASWTPTFLVTAIMPLLPPMGFLLLVGWRLMRPGTLPAWIGFPLGAIDDLVSGQPFGSA
;
A
#
# COMPACT_ATOMS: atom_id res chain seq x y z
N MET A 1 36.84 -53.66 24.02
CA MET A 1 37.49 -52.35 23.80
C MET A 1 37.33 -52.01 22.32
N ILE A 2 36.23 -51.36 21.94
CA ILE A 2 35.90 -51.03 20.53
C ILE A 2 35.67 -49.52 20.49
N ARG A 3 36.59 -48.79 19.85
CA ARG A 3 36.44 -47.36 19.54
C ARG A 3 35.57 -47.24 18.29
N SER A 4 34.42 -46.62 18.42
CA SER A 4 33.57 -46.22 17.29
C SER A 4 33.84 -44.75 16.99
N ASP A 5 34.91 -44.50 16.25
CA ASP A 5 35.28 -43.19 15.74
C ASP A 5 34.34 -42.82 14.58
N LEU A 6 33.08 -42.51 14.91
CA LEU A 6 32.11 -42.01 13.96
C LEU A 6 32.54 -40.61 13.50
N GLN A 7 33.29 -40.59 12.40
CA GLN A 7 33.62 -39.39 11.64
C GLN A 7 32.33 -38.71 11.19
N MET A 8 31.85 -37.74 11.97
CA MET A 8 30.83 -36.81 11.51
C MET A 8 31.48 -35.84 10.52
N GLY A 9 31.28 -36.11 9.22
CA GLY A 9 31.54 -35.13 8.17
C GLY A 9 30.78 -33.82 8.41
N PRO A 10 31.22 -32.70 7.81
CA PRO A 10 30.67 -31.38 8.08
C PRO A 10 29.17 -31.38 7.76
N ARG A 11 28.34 -31.26 8.81
CA ARG A 11 26.91 -31.07 8.68
C ARG A 11 26.67 -29.78 7.90
N GLN A 12 26.35 -29.91 6.62
CA GLN A 12 25.93 -28.78 5.80
C GLN A 12 24.72 -28.16 6.48
N ARG A 13 24.89 -26.97 7.05
CA ARG A 13 23.79 -26.17 7.60
C ARG A 13 22.95 -25.75 6.41
N HIS A 14 21.99 -26.57 6.03
CA HIS A 14 20.98 -26.18 5.07
C HIS A 14 20.25 -24.99 5.69
N SER A 15 20.48 -23.79 5.15
CA SER A 15 19.86 -22.56 5.61
C SER A 15 18.36 -22.78 5.59
N ARG A 16 17.75 -22.88 6.78
CA ARG A 16 16.33 -23.13 6.94
C ARG A 16 15.61 -21.94 6.32
N ARG A 17 15.16 -22.09 5.08
CA ARG A 17 14.44 -21.07 4.33
C ARG A 17 13.29 -20.60 5.22
N GLN A 18 13.43 -19.40 5.78
CA GLN A 18 12.50 -18.87 6.77
C GLN A 18 11.19 -18.58 6.05
N ILE A 19 10.25 -19.54 6.09
CA ILE A 19 8.91 -19.44 5.48
C ILE A 19 8.13 -18.27 6.08
N ASN A 20 8.48 -17.88 7.31
CA ASN A 20 7.98 -16.67 7.94
C ASN A 20 8.82 -15.45 7.53
N ARG A 21 8.67 -15.03 6.27
CA ARG A 21 9.16 -13.72 5.84
C ARG A 21 8.04 -12.73 6.11
N GLU A 22 8.17 -12.02 7.22
CA GLU A 22 7.26 -10.96 7.62
C GLU A 22 7.12 -9.95 6.47
N HIS A 23 5.89 -9.61 6.09
CA HIS A 23 5.66 -8.59 5.07
C HIS A 23 6.15 -7.24 5.60
N SER A 24 6.95 -6.53 4.80
CA SER A 24 7.49 -5.25 5.20
C SER A 24 6.35 -4.24 5.45
N PRO A 25 6.21 -3.68 6.66
CA PRO A 25 5.15 -2.74 6.98
C PRO A 25 5.28 -1.44 6.18
N LEU A 26 6.51 -1.09 5.78
CA LEU A 26 6.79 0.07 4.94
C LEU A 26 6.25 -0.10 3.53
N PHE A 27 6.43 -1.28 2.94
CA PHE A 27 5.87 -1.57 1.62
C PHE A 27 4.34 -1.56 1.63
N ALA A 28 3.73 -2.09 2.70
CA ALA A 28 2.28 -2.03 2.86
C ALA A 28 1.77 -0.59 2.95
N ALA A 29 2.45 0.28 3.70
CA ALA A 29 2.12 1.69 3.79
C ALA A 29 2.32 2.40 2.43
N LEU A 30 3.45 2.15 1.76
CA LEU A 30 3.75 2.75 0.46
C LEU A 30 2.69 2.42 -0.59
N ILE A 31 2.27 1.15 -0.67
CA ILE A 31 1.22 0.71 -1.60
C ILE A 31 -0.09 1.44 -1.29
N LEU A 32 -0.44 1.53 -0.01
CA LEU A 32 -1.69 2.12 0.43
C LEU A 32 -1.74 3.64 0.17
N TYR A 33 -0.73 4.41 0.60
CA TYR A 33 -0.68 5.85 0.34
C TYR A 33 -0.43 6.15 -1.14
N GLY A 34 0.49 5.43 -1.77
CA GLY A 34 0.87 5.63 -3.16
C GLY A 34 -0.27 5.33 -4.13
N SER A 35 -1.07 4.29 -3.87
CA SER A 35 -2.22 3.98 -4.72
C SER A 35 -3.31 5.06 -4.65
N ILE A 36 -3.56 5.65 -3.48
CA ILE A 36 -4.55 6.75 -3.32
C ILE A 36 -4.11 7.98 -4.14
N ILE A 37 -2.84 8.38 -4.01
CA ILE A 37 -2.28 9.50 -4.77
C ILE A 37 -2.31 9.20 -6.27
N LEU A 38 -1.95 7.98 -6.68
CA LEU A 38 -1.99 7.61 -8.09
C LEU A 38 -3.41 7.62 -8.65
N ALA A 39 -4.39 7.13 -7.88
CA ALA A 39 -5.80 7.14 -8.24
C ALA A 39 -6.34 8.56 -8.43
N SER A 40 -5.89 9.52 -7.61
CA SER A 40 -6.22 10.94 -7.74
C SER A 40 -5.82 11.55 -9.09
N TRP A 41 -4.76 11.04 -9.72
CA TRP A 41 -4.29 11.55 -11.02
C TRP A 41 -5.02 10.92 -12.21
N THR A 42 -5.77 9.83 -11.99
CA THR A 42 -6.44 9.10 -13.08
C THR A 42 -7.52 9.92 -13.81
N PRO A 43 -8.38 10.72 -13.14
CA PRO A 43 -9.36 11.56 -13.84
C PRO A 43 -8.67 12.65 -14.66
N THR A 44 -7.58 13.22 -14.12
CA THR A 44 -6.81 14.29 -14.75
C THR A 44 -6.16 13.84 -16.07
N PHE A 45 -5.67 12.60 -16.14
CA PHE A 45 -5.04 12.08 -17.36
C PHE A 45 -6.02 11.49 -18.38
N LEU A 46 -7.13 10.88 -17.93
CA LEU A 46 -8.03 10.18 -18.86
C LEU A 46 -9.02 11.11 -19.58
N VAL A 47 -9.36 12.29 -19.05
CA VAL A 47 -10.52 13.04 -19.57
C VAL A 47 -10.35 14.56 -19.44
N THR A 48 -9.97 15.22 -20.54
CA THR A 48 -10.04 16.69 -20.66
C THR A 48 -11.40 17.21 -21.15
N ALA A 49 -12.35 16.33 -21.52
CA ALA A 49 -13.59 16.72 -22.22
C ALA A 49 -14.92 16.48 -21.46
N ILE A 50 -14.93 15.68 -20.39
CA ILE A 50 -16.15 15.24 -19.67
C ILE A 50 -16.01 15.46 -18.16
N MET A 51 -15.41 16.60 -17.79
CA MET A 51 -14.94 16.93 -16.44
C MET A 51 -15.98 16.88 -15.29
N PRO A 52 -17.32 16.72 -15.47
CA PRO A 52 -18.20 16.43 -14.33
C PRO A 52 -18.60 14.95 -14.15
N LEU A 53 -18.22 14.01 -15.01
CA LEU A 53 -18.79 12.66 -14.97
C LEU A 53 -18.01 11.64 -14.11
N LEU A 54 -16.72 11.88 -13.90
CA LEU A 54 -15.87 10.96 -13.14
C LEU A 54 -15.90 11.34 -11.65
N PRO A 55 -16.22 10.39 -10.74
CA PRO A 55 -16.12 10.63 -9.32
C PRO A 55 -14.64 10.80 -8.90
N PRO A 56 -14.36 11.45 -7.75
CA PRO A 56 -13.01 11.60 -7.22
C PRO A 56 -12.40 10.22 -6.90
N MET A 57 -11.57 9.73 -7.83
CA MET A 57 -11.01 8.37 -7.78
C MET A 57 -10.06 8.17 -6.60
N GLY A 58 -9.31 9.21 -6.20
CA GLY A 58 -8.46 9.19 -5.01
C GLY A 58 -9.29 8.97 -3.74
N PHE A 59 -10.40 9.70 -3.60
CA PHE A 59 -11.32 9.54 -2.48
C PHE A 59 -11.95 8.13 -2.45
N LEU A 60 -12.44 7.63 -3.58
CA LEU A 60 -13.03 6.29 -3.65
C LEU A 60 -12.03 5.21 -3.23
N LEU A 61 -10.76 5.33 -3.63
CA LEU A 61 -9.73 4.38 -3.24
C LEU A 61 -9.41 4.47 -1.73
N LEU A 62 -9.39 5.69 -1.16
CA LEU A 62 -9.23 5.91 0.27
C LEU A 62 -10.35 5.22 1.07
N VAL A 63 -11.60 5.38 0.64
CA VAL A 63 -12.75 4.71 1.24
C VAL A 63 -12.64 3.19 1.08
N GLY A 64 -12.29 2.71 -0.11
CA GLY A 64 -12.06 1.28 -0.38
C GLY A 64 -11.02 0.66 0.56
N TRP A 65 -9.89 1.34 0.78
CA TRP A 65 -8.87 0.89 1.72
C TRP A 65 -9.35 0.87 3.17
N ARG A 66 -10.16 1.85 3.59
CA ARG A 66 -10.78 1.87 4.91
C ARG A 66 -11.79 0.74 5.11
N LEU A 67 -12.52 0.38 4.07
CA LEU A 67 -13.46 -0.74 4.10
C LEU A 67 -12.75 -2.10 4.12
N MET A 68 -11.67 -2.27 3.34
CA MET A 68 -10.91 -3.53 3.32
C MET A 68 -10.08 -3.76 4.59
N ARG A 69 -9.46 -2.71 5.14
CA ARG A 69 -8.58 -2.85 6.32
C ARG A 69 -8.80 -1.71 7.31
N PRO A 70 -9.93 -1.72 8.04
CA PRO A 70 -10.20 -0.71 9.05
C PRO A 70 -9.08 -0.69 10.09
N GLY A 71 -8.45 0.48 10.28
CA GLY A 71 -7.36 0.70 11.24
C GLY A 71 -5.96 0.88 10.67
N THR A 72 -5.74 0.70 9.36
CA THR A 72 -4.44 1.04 8.74
C THR A 72 -4.25 2.54 8.50
N LEU A 73 -5.36 3.22 8.22
CA LEU A 73 -5.40 4.63 7.88
C LEU A 73 -5.85 5.44 9.11
N PRO A 74 -5.08 6.44 9.55
CA PRO A 74 -5.52 7.33 10.62
C PRO A 74 -6.86 7.98 10.31
N ALA A 75 -7.69 8.25 11.33
CA ALA A 75 -9.00 8.87 11.12
C ALA A 75 -8.92 10.24 10.40
N TRP A 76 -7.85 10.99 10.67
CA TRP A 76 -7.59 12.33 10.13
C TRP A 76 -6.98 12.33 8.72
N ILE A 77 -6.58 11.19 8.17
CA ILE A 77 -5.84 11.12 6.90
C ILE A 77 -6.64 11.59 5.67
N GLY A 78 -7.98 11.60 5.79
CA GLY A 78 -8.84 12.16 4.76
C GLY A 78 -8.60 13.66 4.53
N PHE A 79 -8.19 14.39 5.56
CA PHE A 79 -7.90 15.83 5.44
C PHE A 79 -6.71 16.12 4.51
N PRO A 80 -5.49 15.59 4.76
CA PRO A 80 -4.37 15.85 3.86
C PRO A 80 -4.51 15.18 2.50
N LEU A 81 -5.04 13.95 2.42
CA LEU A 81 -5.18 13.26 1.14
C LEU A 81 -6.30 13.86 0.29
N GLY A 82 -7.40 14.30 0.91
CA GLY A 82 -8.47 15.04 0.23
C GLY A 82 -7.99 16.39 -0.28
N ALA A 83 -7.22 17.14 0.52
CA ALA A 83 -6.63 18.41 0.05
C ALA A 83 -5.67 18.23 -1.13
N ILE A 84 -4.92 17.12 -1.18
CA ILE A 84 -4.09 16.76 -2.33
C ILE A 84 -4.97 16.40 -3.53
N ASP A 85 -6.03 15.61 -3.32
CA ASP A 85 -6.96 15.21 -4.37
C ASP A 85 -7.65 16.44 -5.00
N ASP A 86 -8.04 17.40 -4.16
CA ASP A 86 -8.63 18.66 -4.58
C ASP A 86 -7.65 19.51 -5.41
N LEU A 87 -6.37 19.55 -5.01
CA LEU A 87 -5.33 20.29 -5.71
C LEU A 87 -4.96 19.65 -7.06
N VAL A 88 -4.93 18.32 -7.13
CA VAL A 88 -4.61 17.56 -8.35
C VAL A 88 -5.74 17.64 -9.38
N SER A 89 -6.98 17.67 -8.92
CA SER A 89 -8.17 17.74 -9.78
C SER A 89 -8.61 19.17 -10.10
N GLY A 90 -8.12 20.17 -9.34
CA GLY A 90 -8.47 21.58 -9.53
C GLY A 90 -9.85 21.96 -8.98
N GLN A 91 -10.44 21.13 -8.14
CA GLN A 91 -11.73 21.38 -7.47
C GLN A 91 -11.51 22.13 -6.14
N PRO A 92 -12.53 22.84 -5.62
CA PRO A 92 -12.38 23.55 -4.35
C PRO A 92 -12.18 22.57 -3.18
N PHE A 93 -11.45 23.00 -2.16
CA PHE A 93 -11.17 22.19 -0.98
C PHE A 93 -12.44 21.63 -0.33
N GLY A 94 -12.40 20.34 0.02
CA GLY A 94 -13.53 19.61 0.60
C GLY A 94 -14.53 19.10 -0.43
N SER A 95 -14.13 19.05 -1.72
CA SER A 95 -14.95 18.44 -2.77
C SER A 95 -14.67 16.95 -2.95
N ALA A 96 -13.47 16.50 -2.57
CA ALA A 96 -13.12 15.10 -2.42
C ALA A 96 -13.87 14.42 -1.26
#